data_AF-A0A957RN74-F1
#
_entry.id   AF-A0A957RN74-F1
#
_cell.length_a   1.000
_cell.length_b   1.000
_cell.length_c   1.000
_cell.angle_alpha   90.00
_cell.angle_beta   90.00
_cell.angle_gamma   90.00
#
_symmetry.space_group_name_H-M   'P 1'
#
loop_
_entity.id
_entity.type
_entity.pdbx_description
1 polymer ?
#
loop_
_entity_poly.entity_id
_entity_poly.type
_entity_poly.pdbx_seq_one_letter_code
_entity_poly.pdbx_strand_id
1 'polypeptide(L)' 'AERIFGLLPADQRDEIRALWEEFDARMTPEARFANAMDRLMPALQNYANGGGTWRANGVDYAAVTRRL' A
#
# COMPACT_ATOMS: atom_id res chain seq x y z
N ALA A 1 -2.57 -4.42 -14.87
CA ALA A 1 -3.85 -4.05 -14.22
C ALA A 1 -5.10 -4.21 -15.12
N GLU A 2 -4.94 -4.53 -16.41
CA GLU A 2 -6.02 -4.61 -17.41
C GLU A 2 -7.22 -5.49 -17.01
N ARG A 3 -6.97 -6.66 -16.44
CA ARG A 3 -8.04 -7.63 -16.16
C ARG A 3 -9.03 -7.14 -15.09
N ILE A 4 -8.54 -6.48 -14.04
CA ILE A 4 -9.39 -6.08 -12.90
C ILE A 4 -10.11 -4.77 -13.22
N PHE A 5 -9.38 -3.75 -13.69
CA PHE A 5 -10.02 -2.48 -14.05
C PHE A 5 -10.90 -2.61 -15.29
N GLY A 6 -10.59 -3.52 -16.22
CA GLY A 6 -11.41 -3.80 -17.39
C GLY A 6 -12.80 -4.37 -17.10
N LEU A 7 -13.12 -4.70 -15.84
CA LEU A 7 -14.47 -5.09 -15.41
C LEU A 7 -15.39 -3.88 -15.20
N LEU A 8 -14.84 -2.67 -15.13
CA LEU A 8 -15.58 -1.43 -14.88
C LEU A 8 -16.07 -0.79 -16.19
N PRO A 9 -17.12 0.05 -16.11
CA PRO A 9 -17.45 1.02 -17.16
C PRO A 9 -16.23 1.84 -17.60
N ALA A 10 -16.18 2.24 -18.87
CA ALA A 10 -14.97 2.81 -19.47
C ALA A 10 -14.44 4.05 -18.73
N ASP A 11 -15.34 4.95 -18.31
CA ASP A 11 -15.02 6.14 -17.51
C ASP A 11 -14.36 5.78 -16.17
N GLN A 12 -14.95 4.84 -15.43
CA GLN A 12 -14.42 4.39 -14.14
C GLN A 12 -13.12 3.60 -14.27
N ARG A 13 -13.03 2.74 -15.30
CA ARG A 13 -11.82 1.98 -15.60
C ARG A 13 -10.64 2.92 -15.78
N ASP A 14 -10.80 3.93 -16.63
CA ASP A 14 -9.71 4.81 -17.03
C ASP A 14 -9.28 5.69 -15.85
N GLU A 15 -10.24 6.23 -15.07
CA GLU A 15 -9.97 7.01 -13.87
C GLU A 15 -9.25 6.20 -12.78
N ILE A 16 -9.80 5.06 -12.38
CA ILE A 16 -9.23 4.25 -11.29
C ILE A 16 -7.88 3.66 -11.68
N ARG A 17 -7.72 3.31 -12.95
CA ARG A 17 -6.42 2.87 -13.47
C ARG A 17 -5.39 3.99 -13.38
N ALA A 18 -5.72 5.21 -13.80
CA ALA A 18 -4.81 6.34 -13.73
C ALA A 18 -4.38 6.63 -12.28
N LEU A 19 -5.32 6.59 -11.33
CA LEU A 19 -5.02 6.73 -9.90
C LEU A 19 -4.11 5.61 -9.38
N TRP A 20 -4.34 4.37 -9.81
CA TRP A 20 -3.47 3.25 -9.44
C TRP A 20 -2.05 3.41 -9.99
N GLU A 21 -1.91 3.81 -11.26
CA GLU A 21 -0.60 4.04 -11.89
C GLU A 21 0.14 5.20 -11.21
N GLU A 22 -0.56 6.27 -10.86
CA GLU A 22 -0.01 7.41 -10.12
C GLU A 22 0.49 7.01 -8.72
N PHE A 23 -0.33 6.23 -7.98
CA PHE A 23 0.00 5.72 -6.66
C PHE A 23 1.22 4.78 -6.69
N ASP A 24 1.22 3.81 -7.61
CA ASP A 24 2.28 2.81 -7.74
C ASP A 24 3.62 3.46 -8.11
N ALA A 25 3.58 4.45 -9.01
CA ALA A 25 4.75 5.24 -9.40
C ALA A 25 5.19 6.28 -8.35
N ARG A 26 4.37 6.53 -7.31
CA ARG A 26 4.60 7.58 -6.29
C ARG A 26 4.86 8.95 -6.92
N MET A 27 4.09 9.25 -7.97
CA MET A 27 4.37 10.34 -8.88
C MET A 27 4.07 11.71 -8.26
N THR A 28 2.91 11.85 -7.62
CA THR A 28 2.42 13.10 -7.00
C THR A 28 2.71 13.15 -5.49
N PRO A 29 2.62 14.34 -4.88
CA PRO A 29 2.63 14.48 -3.41
C PRO A 29 1.56 13.61 -2.73
N GLU A 30 0.35 13.56 -3.29
CA GLU A 30 -0.78 12.77 -2.80
C GLU A 30 -0.46 11.27 -2.85
N ALA A 31 0.07 10.78 -3.97
CA ALA A 31 0.50 9.39 -4.12
C ALA A 31 1.60 9.01 -3.12
N ARG A 32 2.57 9.91 -2.89
CA ARG A 32 3.63 9.70 -1.89
C ARG A 32 3.09 9.66 -0.47
N PHE A 33 2.15 10.54 -0.15
CA PHE A 33 1.49 10.57 1.15
C PHE A 33 0.67 9.30 1.37
N ALA A 34 -0.15 8.90 0.40
CA ALA A 34 -0.91 7.66 0.46
C ALA A 34 0.02 6.44 0.63
N ASN A 35 1.16 6.40 -0.09
CA ASN A 35 2.14 5.32 0.04
C ASN A 35 2.81 5.29 1.43
N ALA A 36 3.13 6.46 2.00
CA ALA A 36 3.66 6.56 3.34
C ALA A 36 2.65 6.03 4.38
N MET A 37 1.36 6.36 4.20
CA MET A 37 0.30 5.82 5.05
C MET A 37 0.16 4.30 4.91
N ASP A 38 0.22 3.77 3.69
CA ASP A 38 0.20 2.32 3.42
C ASP A 38 1.36 1.57 4.11
N ARG A 39 2.56 2.17 4.13
CA ARG A 39 3.73 1.62 4.85
C ARG A 39 3.56 1.68 6.37
N LEU A 40 2.95 2.75 6.90
CA LEU A 40 2.78 2.98 8.32
C LEU A 40 1.68 2.09 8.95
N MET A 41 0.57 1.87 8.25
CA MET A 41 -0.60 1.16 8.80
C MET A 41 -0.27 -0.23 9.38
N PRO A 42 0.47 -1.12 8.68
CA PRO A 42 0.83 -2.43 9.23
C PRO A 42 1.71 -2.35 10.47
N ALA A 43 2.58 -1.32 10.57
CA ALA A 43 3.43 -1.13 11.74
C ALA A 43 2.62 -0.72 12.96
N LEU A 44 1.65 0.19 12.79
CA LEU A 44 0.72 0.58 13.86
C LEU A 44 -0.16 -0.60 14.32
N GLN A 45 -0.68 -1.37 13.37
CA GLN A 45 -1.50 -2.55 13.69
C GLN A 45 -0.70 -3.62 14.44
N ASN A 46 0.54 -3.88 14.01
CA ASN A 46 1.41 -4.79 14.74
C ASN A 46 1.77 -4.24 16.12
N TYR A 47 2.04 -2.95 16.26
CA TYR A 47 2.27 -2.37 17.57
C TYR A 47 1.05 -2.57 18.50
N ALA A 48 -0.16 -2.27 17.99
CA ALA A 48 -1.40 -2.39 18.75
C ALA A 48 -1.74 -3.83 19.18
N ASN A 49 -1.36 -4.84 18.39
CA ASN A 49 -1.61 -6.24 18.70
C ASN A 49 -0.41 -6.97 19.35
N GLY A 50 0.55 -6.22 19.91
CA GLY A 50 1.71 -6.79 20.58
C GLY A 50 2.67 -7.53 19.63
N GLY A 51 2.71 -7.15 18.36
CA GLY A 51 3.56 -7.71 17.32
C GLY A 51 3.08 -9.06 16.80
N GLY A 52 1.78 -9.35 16.84
CA GLY A 52 1.20 -10.65 16.50
C GLY A 52 1.68 -11.20 15.17
N THR A 53 1.50 -10.45 14.07
CA THR A 53 1.92 -10.88 12.74
C THR A 53 3.43 -10.93 12.61
N TRP A 54 4.16 -9.95 13.15
CA TRP A 54 5.62 -9.97 13.13
C TRP A 54 6.22 -11.17 13.85
N ARG A 55 5.77 -11.47 15.08
CA ARG A 55 6.24 -12.62 15.86
C ARG A 55 5.89 -13.94 15.20
N ALA A 56 4.67 -14.09 14.70
CA ALA A 56 4.23 -15.31 14.02
C ALA A 56 5.05 -15.61 12.76
N ASN A 57 5.59 -14.58 12.10
CA ASN A 57 6.36 -14.72 10.85
C ASN A 57 7.86 -14.44 11.02
N GLY A 58 8.37 -14.30 12.25
CA GLY A 58 9.79 -14.03 12.51
C GLY A 58 10.31 -12.73 11.88
N VAL A 59 9.47 -11.71 11.74
CA VAL A 59 9.85 -10.42 11.15
C VAL A 59 10.68 -9.64 12.16
N ASP A 60 11.89 -9.26 11.77
CA ASP A 60 12.81 -8.49 12.60
C ASP A 60 12.74 -6.98 12.32
N TYR A 61 13.47 -6.21 13.13
CA TYR A 61 13.55 -4.75 13.00
C TYR A 61 14.08 -4.30 11.64
N ALA A 62 15.05 -5.03 11.07
CA ALA A 62 15.65 -4.69 9.77
C ALA A 62 14.64 -4.87 8.63
N ALA A 63 13.76 -5.87 8.70
CA ALA A 63 12.68 -6.10 7.76
C ALA A 63 11.61 -5.01 7.84
N VAL A 64 11.24 -4.58 9.05
CA VAL A 64 10.28 -3.48 9.25
C VAL A 64 10.84 -2.16 8.71
N THR A 65 12.07 -1.79 9.11
CA THR A 65 12.69 -0.51 8.72
C THR A 65 12.95 -0.38 7.23
N ARG A 66 13.28 -1.47 6.52
CA ARG A 66 13.41 -1.46 5.05
C ARG A 66 12.09 -1.13 4.35
N ARG A 67 10.96 -1.45 4.99
CA ARG A 67 9.61 -1.26 4.47
C ARG A 67 8.95 0.04 4.96
N LEU A 68 9.56 0.79 5.88
CA LEU A 68 9.19 2.17 6.22
C LEU A 68 9.92 3.14 5.29
#